data_AF-A0A9X1Z951-F1
#
_entry.id   AF-A0A9X1Z951-F1
#
_cell.length_a   1.000
_cell.length_b   1.000
_cell.length_c   1.000
_cell.angle_alpha   90.00
_cell.angle_beta   90.00
_cell.angle_gamma   90.00
#
_symmetry.space_group_name_H-M   'P 1'
#
loop_
_entity.id
_entity.type
_entity.pdbx_description
1 polymer ?
#
loop_
_entity_poly.entity_id
_entity_poly.type
_entity_poly.pdbx_seq_one_letter_code
_entity_poly.pdbx_strand_id
1 'polypeptide(L)' 'MNTLTRKFKIGAAIINDPSPQADLDEVQRILTQQFPMLRHTRIYIEDGVLNDTATEITYDYPLIPVKVKG' A
#
# COMPACT_ATOMS: atom_id res chain seq x y z
N MET A 1 -13.32 -16.50 9.14
CA MET A 1 -12.01 -15.87 9.36
C MET A 1 -12.19 -14.39 9.09
N ASN A 2 -12.01 -13.54 10.10
CA ASN A 2 -12.23 -12.10 9.97
C ASN A 2 -10.92 -11.48 9.43
N THR A 3 -10.75 -11.49 8.11
CA THR A 3 -9.56 -10.94 7.47
C THR A 3 -9.61 -9.42 7.61
N LEU A 4 -8.62 -8.84 8.29
CA LEU A 4 -8.52 -7.38 8.46
C LEU A 4 -8.44 -6.71 7.09
N THR A 5 -9.19 -5.61 6.92
CA THR A 5 -9.22 -4.92 5.62
C THR A 5 -7.91 -4.18 5.42
N ARG A 6 -7.23 -4.43 4.29
CA ARG A 6 -5.98 -3.74 3.95
C ARG A 6 -6.28 -2.42 3.24
N LYS A 7 -5.49 -1.39 3.53
CA LYS A 7 -5.48 -0.11 2.84
C LYS A 7 -4.06 0.27 2.47
N PHE A 8 -3.91 0.91 1.31
CA PHE A 8 -2.63 1.29 0.74
C PHE A 8 -2.57 2.80 0.61
N LYS A 9 -1.65 3.43 1.35
CA LYS A 9 -1.43 4.86 1.29
C LYS A 9 -0.33 5.17 0.29
N ILE A 10 -0.67 5.93 -0.74
CA ILE A 10 0.21 6.33 -1.83
C ILE A 10 0.25 7.86 -1.81
N GLY A 11 1.26 8.42 -1.13
CA GLY A 11 1.34 9.86 -0.89
C GLY A 11 0.13 10.35 -0.08
N ALA A 12 -0.70 11.21 -0.67
CA ALA A 12 -1.93 11.71 -0.05
C ALA A 12 -3.17 10.83 -0.32
N ALA A 13 -3.08 9.87 -1.24
CA ALA A 13 -4.19 9.00 -1.60
C ALA A 13 -4.23 7.75 -0.70
N ILE A 14 -5.43 7.34 -0.29
CA ILE A 14 -5.67 6.08 0.40
C ILE A 14 -6.49 5.21 -0.54
N ILE A 15 -5.92 4.07 -0.92
CA ILE A 15 -6.50 3.11 -1.85
C ILE A 15 -6.95 1.88 -1.06
N ASN A 16 -8.19 1.46 -1.28
CA ASN A 16 -8.69 0.21 -0.72
C ASN A 16 -8.03 -0.98 -1.42
N ASP A 17 -7.91 -2.09 -0.71
CA ASP A 17 -7.34 -3.30 -1.27
C ASP A 17 -8.08 -3.76 -2.54
N PRO A 18 -7.42 -3.80 -3.71
CA PRO A 18 -8.04 -4.25 -4.95
C PRO A 18 -8.30 -5.76 -4.96
N SER A 19 -7.63 -6.55 -4.11
CA SER A 19 -7.83 -7.99 -4.01
C SER A 19 -7.59 -8.49 -2.57
N PRO A 20 -8.61 -8.41 -1.70
CA PRO A 20 -8.52 -8.80 -0.28
C PRO A 20 -8.18 -10.27 -0.01
N GLN A 21 -8.38 -11.13 -1.01
CA GLN A 21 -8.09 -12.56 -0.91
C GLN A 21 -6.72 -12.93 -1.47
N ALA A 22 -6.07 -12.01 -2.19
CA ALA A 22 -4.76 -12.26 -2.78
C ALA A 22 -3.62 -11.88 -1.84
N ASP A 23 -2.46 -12.47 -2.09
CA ASP A 23 -1.23 -12.16 -1.37
C ASP A 23 -0.78 -10.71 -1.63
N LEU A 24 0.00 -10.16 -0.69
CA LEU A 24 0.51 -8.80 -0.77
C LEU A 24 1.31 -8.55 -2.06
N ASP A 25 2.10 -9.54 -2.50
CA ASP A 25 2.86 -9.49 -3.75
C ASP A 25 1.97 -9.33 -5.00
N GLU A 26 0.83 -10.03 -5.03
CA GLU A 26 -0.11 -9.91 -6.15
C GLU A 26 -0.84 -8.57 -6.13
N VAL A 27 -1.25 -8.11 -4.95
CA VAL A 27 -1.82 -6.77 -4.79
C VAL A 27 -0.81 -5.70 -5.21
N GLN A 28 0.45 -5.82 -4.83
CA GLN A 28 1.51 -4.92 -5.28
C GLN A 28 1.67 -4.96 -6.81
N ARG A 29 1.56 -6.12 -7.44
CA ARG A 29 1.59 -6.24 -8.91
C ARG A 29 0.41 -5.52 -9.57
N ILE A 30 -0.78 -5.57 -8.97
CA ILE A 30 -1.96 -4.83 -9.45
C ILE A 30 -1.74 -3.32 -9.29
N LEU A 31 -1.29 -2.89 -8.10
CA LEU A 31 -1.05 -1.49 -7.78
C LEU A 31 0.05 -0.88 -8.65
N THR A 32 1.10 -1.63 -8.99
CA THR A 32 2.18 -1.15 -9.89
C THR A 32 1.74 -1.06 -11.37
N GLN A 33 0.68 -1.75 -11.77
CA GLN A 33 0.04 -1.56 -13.07
C GLN A 33 -0.80 -0.28 -13.10
N GLN A 34 -1.52 0.02 -12.01
CA GLN A 34 -2.36 1.21 -11.88
C GLN A 34 -1.55 2.49 -11.59
N PHE A 35 -0.49 2.38 -10.79
CA PHE A 35 0.38 3.46 -10.34
C PHE A 35 1.83 3.15 -10.73
N PRO A 36 2.25 3.46 -11.97
CA PRO A 36 3.58 3.12 -12.46
C PRO A 36 4.75 3.65 -11.62
N MET A 37 4.54 4.74 -10.87
CA MET A 37 5.53 5.31 -9.96
C MET A 37 5.94 4.36 -8.82
N LEU A 38 5.10 3.37 -8.48
CA LEU A 38 5.39 2.39 -7.43
C LEU A 38 6.35 1.29 -7.88
N ARG A 39 6.70 1.19 -9.17
CA ARG A 39 7.57 0.10 -9.69
C ARG A 39 8.95 0.07 -9.06
N HIS A 40 9.41 1.18 -8.50
CA HIS A 40 10.71 1.30 -7.82
C HIS A 40 10.61 1.01 -6.32
N THR A 41 9.43 0.67 -5.82
CA THR A 41 9.13 0.51 -4.39
C THR A 41 8.59 -0.88 -4.13
N ARG A 42 8.86 -1.40 -2.95
CA ARG A 42 8.34 -2.69 -2.47
C ARG A 42 7.91 -2.53 -1.03
N ILE A 43 6.79 -3.16 -0.70
CA ILE A 43 6.27 -3.25 0.66
C ILE A 43 6.31 -4.70 1.10
N TYR A 44 6.50 -4.90 2.39
CA TYR A 44 6.53 -6.21 3.04
C TYR A 44 5.37 -6.31 4.03
N ILE A 45 5.02 -7.54 4.43
CA ILE A 45 3.92 -7.78 5.37
C ILE A 45 4.18 -7.09 6.72
N GLU A 46 5.45 -7.02 7.11
CA GLU A 46 5.91 -6.38 8.35
C GLU A 46 5.74 -4.85 8.38
N ASP A 47 5.56 -4.22 7.20
CA ASP A 47 5.29 -2.77 7.11
C ASP A 47 3.82 -2.43 7.43
N GLY A 48 2.98 -3.44 7.64
CA GLY A 48 1.56 -3.27 7.94
C GLY A 48 1.33 -2.64 9.31
N VAL A 49 0.77 -1.44 9.33
CA VAL A 49 0.41 -0.73 10.57
C VAL A 49 -1.08 -0.89 10.83
N LEU A 50 -1.41 -1.42 12.00
CA LEU A 50 -2.80 -1.54 12.45
C LEU A 50 -3.37 -0.14 12.78
N ASN A 51 -4.62 0.11 12.39
CA ASN A 51 -5.31 1.34 12.80
C ASN A 51 -5.67 1.31 14.31
N ASP A 52 -5.99 2.48 14.89
CA ASP A 52 -6.36 2.62 16.30
C ASP A 52 -7.55 1.76 16.74
N THR A 53 -8.41 1.36 15.79
CA THR A 53 -9.60 0.54 16.05
C THR A 53 -9.38 -0.96 15.84
N ALA A 54 -8.16 -1.39 15.48
CA ALA A 54 -7.80 -2.77 15.17
C ALA A 54 -8.68 -3.45 14.10
N THR A 55 -9.24 -2.67 13.17
CA THR A 55 -10.13 -3.14 12.10
C THR A 55 -9.45 -3.21 10.73
N GLU A 56 -8.40 -2.41 10.54
CA GLU A 56 -7.75 -2.24 9.24
C GLU A 56 -6.22 -2.22 9.39
N ILE A 57 -5.53 -2.72 8.36
CA ILE A 57 -4.08 -2.64 8.25
C ILE A 57 -3.76 -1.65 7.13
N THR A 58 -2.93 -0.66 7.42
CA THR A 58 -2.47 0.33 6.45
C THR A 58 -1.02 0.08 6.07
N TYR A 59 -0.74 0.08 4.78
CA TYR A 59 0.61 0.02 4.21
C TYR A 59 0.93 1.36 3.54
N ASP A 60 2.05 1.98 3.91
CA ASP A 60 2.50 3.26 3.33
C ASP A 60 3.54 2.98 2.23
N TYR A 61 3.28 3.48 1.02
CA TYR A 61 4.21 3.37 -0.10
C TYR A 61 5.23 4.52 -0.06
N PRO A 62 6.53 4.23 0.08
CA PRO A 62 7.56 5.25 0.08
C PRO A 62 7.70 5.87 -1.32
N LEU A 63 7.17 7.07 -1.50
CA LEU A 63 7.29 7.79 -2.78
C LEU A 63 8.66 8.46 -2.90
N ILE A 64 9.26 8.39 -4.09
CA ILE A 64 10.49 9.12 -4.39
C ILE A 64 10.17 10.62 -4.34
N PRO A 65 10.86 11.41 -3.51
CA PRO A 65 10.63 12.84 -3.45
C PRO A 65 10.94 13.48 -4.80
N VAL A 66 10.07 14.36 -5.27
CA VAL A 66 10.37 15.20 -6.42
C VAL A 66 11.56 16.09 -6.09
N LYS A 67 12.56 16.11 -6.96
CA LYS A 67 13.76 16.93 -6.78
C LYS A 67 13.35 18.40 -6.83
N VAL A 68 13.24 19.04 -5.66
CA VAL A 68 13.07 20.50 -5.58
C VAL A 68 14.45 21.12 -5.75
N LYS A 69 14.69 21.80 -6.88
CA LYS A 69 15.84 22.70 -6.99
C LYS A 69 15.52 23.91 -6.11
N GLY A 70 16.25 24.04 -4.99
CA GLY A 70 16.38 25.31 -4.29
C GLY A 70 17.14 26.32 -5.14
#